data_AF-A0A2D7TA53-F1
#
_entry.id   AF-A0A2D7TA53-F1
#
_cell.length_a   1.000
_cell.length_b   1.000
_cell.length_c   1.000
_cell.angle_alpha   90.00
_cell.angle_beta   90.00
_cell.angle_gamma   90.00
#
_symmetry.space_group_name_H-M   'P 1'
#
loop_
_entity.id
_entity.type
_entity.pdbx_description
1 polymer ?
#
loop_
_entity_poly.entity_id
_entity_poly.type
_entity_poly.pdbx_seq_one_letter_code
_entity_poly.pdbx_strand_id
1 'polypeptide(L)'
;PLASAIVAEGLDRSRKKGFAEIKSQLICWFIAMIPVYVIGTLWLASSYDVGLTQAYEWGVAPFLIWDAFKILIMAGITIKYWSYSNK
;
A
#
# COMPACT_ATOMS: atom_id res chain seq x y z
N PRO A 1 -4.37 8.18 9.54
CA PRO A 1 -3.55 8.50 8.34
C PRO A 1 -4.35 8.25 7.05
N LEU A 2 -4.44 9.25 6.17
CA LEU A 2 -5.33 9.26 4.99
C LEU A 2 -5.14 8.04 4.06
N ALA A 3 -3.89 7.61 3.86
CA ALA A 3 -3.52 6.45 3.06
C ALA A 3 -4.13 5.13 3.58
N SER A 4 -4.09 4.90 4.90
CA SER A 4 -4.66 3.69 5.52
C SER A 4 -6.19 3.63 5.37
N ALA A 5 -6.86 4.79 5.38
CA ALA A 5 -8.30 4.87 5.20
C ALA A 5 -8.71 4.53 3.75
N ILE A 6 -7.95 5.01 2.76
CA ILE A 6 -8.18 4.71 1.33
C ILE A 6 -8.00 3.22 1.03
N VAL A 7 -6.98 2.59 1.60
CA VAL A 7 -6.74 1.15 1.46
C VAL A 7 -7.84 0.33 2.16
N ALA A 8 -8.29 0.77 3.34
CA ALA A 8 -9.39 0.13 4.05
C ALA A 8 -10.73 0.24 3.29
N GLU A 9 -10.98 1.35 2.62
CA GLU A 9 -12.18 1.52 1.78
C GLU A 9 -12.19 0.55 0.59
N GLY A 10 -11.04 0.33 -0.06
CA GLY A 10 -10.90 -0.66 -1.13
C GLY A 10 -11.15 -2.10 -0.66
N LEU A 11 -10.78 -2.43 0.59
CA LEU A 11 -11.06 -3.72 1.23
C LEU A 11 -12.54 -3.85 1.61
N ASP A 12 -13.17 -2.79 2.15
CA ASP A 12 -14.60 -2.79 2.52
C ASP A 12 -15.52 -2.94 1.30
N ARG A 13 -15.16 -2.32 0.17
CA ARG A 13 -15.86 -2.49 -1.11
C ARG A 13 -15.78 -3.92 -1.63
N SER A 14 -14.60 -4.56 -1.53
CA SER A 14 -14.44 -5.99 -1.85
C SER A 14 -15.31 -6.87 -0.96
N ARG A 15 -15.44 -6.54 0.33
CA ARG A 15 -16.29 -7.29 1.27
C ARG A 15 -17.77 -7.24 0.88
N LYS A 16 -18.31 -6.05 0.53
CA LYS A 16 -19.72 -5.88 0.15
C LYS A 16 -20.10 -6.63 -1.14
N LYS A 17 -19.14 -6.93 -2.00
CA LYS A 17 -19.35 -7.66 -3.27
C LYS A 17 -19.16 -9.19 -3.16
N GLY A 18 -18.67 -9.70 -2.01
CA GLY A 18 -18.43 -11.13 -1.81
C GLY A 18 -17.23 -11.73 -2.56
N PHE A 19 -16.47 -10.90 -3.30
CA PHE A 19 -15.26 -11.31 -4.02
C PHE A 19 -14.14 -10.28 -3.82
N ALA A 20 -12.89 -10.74 -3.80
CA ALA A 20 -11.72 -9.87 -3.74
C ALA A 20 -11.61 -9.04 -5.04
N GLU A 21 -12.00 -7.76 -5.00
CA GLU A 21 -11.90 -6.86 -6.14
C GLU A 21 -10.49 -6.27 -6.24
N ILE A 22 -9.54 -7.14 -6.61
CA ILE A 22 -8.09 -6.87 -6.66
C ILE A 22 -7.79 -5.58 -7.44
N LYS A 23 -8.54 -5.30 -8.51
CA LYS A 23 -8.40 -4.07 -9.31
C LYS A 23 -8.63 -2.80 -8.49
N SER A 24 -9.70 -2.76 -7.67
CA SER A 24 -10.01 -1.59 -6.85
C SER A 24 -9.01 -1.44 -5.70
N GLN A 25 -8.56 -2.55 -5.11
CA GLN A 25 -7.54 -2.51 -4.07
C GLN A 25 -6.20 -1.99 -4.59
N LEU A 26 -5.76 -2.44 -5.77
CA LEU A 26 -4.53 -1.94 -6.39
C LEU A 26 -4.62 -0.43 -6.67
N ILE A 27 -5.73 0.06 -7.21
CA ILE A 27 -5.91 1.50 -7.49
C ILE A 27 -5.87 2.32 -6.19
N CYS A 28 -6.63 1.91 -5.17
CA CYS A 28 -6.61 2.57 -3.86
C CYS A 28 -5.19 2.59 -3.27
N TRP A 29 -4.45 1.50 -3.44
CA TRP A 29 -3.09 1.37 -2.95
C TRP A 29 -2.11 2.28 -3.68
N PHE A 30 -2.14 2.33 -5.02
CA PHE A 30 -1.32 3.26 -5.80
C PHE A 30 -1.61 4.73 -5.45
N ILE A 31 -2.89 5.11 -5.36
CA ILE A 31 -3.29 6.47 -5.00
C ILE A 31 -2.81 6.84 -3.59
N ALA A 32 -2.87 5.89 -2.65
CA ALA A 32 -2.40 6.09 -1.29
C ALA A 32 -0.86 6.18 -1.19
N MET A 33 -0.13 5.44 -2.02
CA MET A 33 1.33 5.32 -1.93
C MET A 33 2.10 6.38 -2.71
N ILE A 34 1.58 6.84 -3.86
CA ILE A 34 2.27 7.85 -4.68
C ILE A 34 2.61 9.12 -3.88
N PRO A 35 1.68 9.74 -3.13
CA PRO A 35 2.00 10.93 -2.33
C PRO A 35 3.01 10.65 -1.23
N VAL A 36 2.95 9.47 -0.61
CA VAL A 36 3.85 9.05 0.47
C VAL A 36 5.28 8.91 -0.04
N TYR A 37 5.47 8.27 -1.20
CA TYR A 37 6.80 8.14 -1.79
C TYR A 37 7.36 9.47 -2.29
N VAL A 38 6.53 10.32 -2.90
CA VAL A 38 6.97 11.64 -3.36
C VAL A 38 7.42 12.52 -2.18
N ILE A 39 6.56 12.66 -1.16
CA ILE A 39 6.87 13.48 0.02
C ILE A 39 8.04 12.86 0.80
N GLY A 40 8.06 11.54 0.98
CA GLY A 40 9.12 10.83 1.68
C GLY A 40 10.48 10.97 1.00
N THR A 41 10.54 10.86 -0.33
CA THR A 41 11.80 11.01 -1.09
C THR A 41 12.32 12.44 -1.02
N LEU A 42 11.44 13.43 -1.18
CA LEU A 42 11.81 14.85 -1.07
C LEU A 42 12.29 15.21 0.34
N TRP A 43 11.60 14.72 1.36
CA TRP A 43 11.99 14.92 2.75
C TRP A 43 13.34 14.28 3.06
N LEU A 44 13.56 13.04 2.61
CA LEU A 44 14.81 12.32 2.86
C LEU A 44 15.99 12.99 2.15
N ALA A 45 15.81 13.40 0.89
CA ALA A 45 16.81 14.16 0.15
C ALA A 45 17.16 15.47 0.87
N SER A 46 16.16 16.22 1.35
CA SER A 46 16.38 17.46 2.08
C SER A 46 17.01 17.27 3.47
N SER A 47 16.74 16.15 4.14
CA SER A 47 17.22 15.90 5.50
C SER A 47 18.64 15.35 5.55
N TYR A 48 19.01 14.55 4.55
CA TYR A 48 20.34 13.93 4.45
C TYR A 48 21.28 14.64 3.48
N ASP A 49 20.81 15.71 2.82
CA ASP A 49 21.54 16.47 1.81
C ASP A 49 22.12 15.56 0.70
N VAL A 50 21.31 14.58 0.29
CA VAL A 50 21.65 13.58 -0.73
C VAL A 50 20.87 13.83 -2.00
N GLY A 51 21.44 13.42 -3.14
CA GLY A 51 20.74 13.48 -4.42
C GLY A 51 19.46 12.63 -4.44
N LEU A 52 18.48 13.05 -5.25
CA LEU A 52 17.18 12.38 -5.38
C LEU A 52 17.29 10.88 -5.71
N THR A 53 18.27 10.48 -6.51
CA THR A 53 18.53 9.09 -6.86
C THR A 53 18.90 8.25 -5.63
N GLN A 54 19.79 8.77 -4.78
CA GLN A 54 20.22 8.07 -3.56
C GLN A 54 19.11 8.06 -2.51
N ALA A 55 18.35 9.15 -2.38
CA ALA A 55 17.16 9.19 -1.52
C ALA A 55 16.09 8.18 -1.96
N TYR A 56 15.92 7.96 -3.26
CA TYR A 56 14.99 6.96 -3.79
C TYR A 56 15.45 5.53 -3.44
N GLU A 57 16.73 5.22 -3.59
CA GLU A 57 17.28 3.90 -3.26
C GLU A 57 17.19 3.59 -1.75
N TRP A 58 17.41 4.59 -0.90
CA TRP A 58 17.38 4.40 0.55
C TRP A 58 15.97 4.45 1.14
N GLY A 59 15.08 5.23 0.53
CA GLY A 59 13.69 5.36 0.96
C GLY A 59 12.77 4.40 0.22
N VAL A 60 12.57 4.64 -1.07
CA VAL A 60 11.48 4.00 -1.83
C VAL A 60 11.72 2.52 -2.07
N ALA A 61 12.96 2.10 -2.38
CA ALA A 61 13.26 0.70 -2.66
C ALA A 61 12.98 -0.25 -1.46
N PRO A 62 13.48 0.00 -0.24
CA PRO A 62 13.15 -0.86 0.91
C PRO A 62 11.67 -0.77 1.29
N PHE A 63 11.03 0.39 1.12
CA PHE A 63 9.59 0.53 1.36
C PHE A 63 8.76 -0.35 0.40
N LEU A 64 9.05 -0.32 -0.90
CA LEU A 64 8.37 -1.15 -1.91
C LEU A 64 8.48 -2.64 -1.59
N ILE A 65 9.67 -3.11 -1.21
CA ILE A 65 9.91 -4.51 -0.83
C ILE A 65 9.06 -4.88 0.39
N TRP A 66 9.09 -4.03 1.43
CA TRP A 66 8.34 -4.25 2.65
C TRP A 66 6.82 -4.25 2.40
N ASP A 67 6.36 -3.39 1.51
CA ASP A 67 4.96 -3.25 1.16
C ASP A 67 4.44 -4.40 0.29
N ALA A 68 5.28 -4.95 -0.60
CA ALA A 68 4.99 -6.21 -1.29
C ALA A 68 4.87 -7.37 -0.29
N PHE A 69 5.76 -7.44 0.71
CA PHE A 69 5.71 -8.44 1.76
C PHE A 69 4.41 -8.34 2.59
N LYS A 70 3.98 -7.12 2.95
CA LYS A 70 2.69 -6.91 3.63
C LYS A 70 1.50 -7.37 2.79
N ILE A 71 1.49 -7.08 1.48
CA ILE A 71 0.41 -7.55 0.59
C ILE A 71 0.36 -9.07 0.58
N LEU A 72 1.50 -9.76 0.49
CA LEU A 72 1.54 -11.23 0.51
C LEU A 72 1.01 -11.80 1.83
N ILE A 73 1.42 -11.23 2.97
CA ILE A 73 0.90 -11.63 4.29
C ILE A 73 -0.61 -11.40 4.36
N MET A 74 -1.08 -10.22 3.93
CA MET A 74 -2.50 -9.88 3.97
C MET A 74 -3.32 -10.76 3.03
N ALA A 75 -2.81 -11.08 1.84
CA ALA A 75 -3.45 -12.02 0.92
C ALA A 75 -3.55 -13.41 1.55
N GLY A 76 -2.47 -13.92 2.15
CA GLY A 76 -2.47 -15.21 2.84
C GLY A 76 -3.45 -15.27 4.01
N ILE A 77 -3.49 -14.22 4.85
CA ILE A 77 -4.44 -14.11 5.96
C ILE A 77 -5.87 -14.02 5.44
N THR A 78 -6.12 -13.22 4.41
CA THR A 78 -7.46 -13.05 3.83
C THR A 78 -7.95 -14.37 3.22
N ILE A 79 -7.13 -15.13 2.50
CA ILE A 79 -7.53 -16.43 1.95
C ILE A 79 -7.83 -17.46 3.05
N LYS A 80 -7.04 -17.48 4.13
CA LYS A 80 -7.12 -18.53 5.15
C LYS A 80 -8.14 -18.24 6.25
N TYR A 81 -8.28 -16.99 6.66
CA TYR A 81 -9.08 -16.58 7.81
C TYR A 81 -10.30 -15.74 7.43
N TRP A 82 -10.31 -15.12 6.25
CA TRP A 82 -11.41 -14.28 5.81
C TRP A 82 -12.35 -15.09 4.89
N SER A 83 -13.28 -15.83 5.52
CA SER A 83 -14.42 -16.37 4.79
C SER A 83 -15.24 -15.17 4.28
N TYR A 84 -15.34 -15.01 2.96
CA TYR A 84 -16.33 -14.12 2.33
C TYR A 84 -17.72 -14.70 2.59
N SER A 85 -18.19 -14.60 3.84
CA SER A 85 -19.50 -15.06 4.25
C SER A 85 -20.52 -14.07 3.69
N ASN A 86 -21.10 -14.43 2.54
CA ASN A 86 -22.36 -13.87 2.08
C ASN A 86 -23.44 -14.28 3.09
N LYS A 87 -23.93 -13.32 3.87
CA LYS A 87 -25.33 -13.31 4.26
C LYS A 87 -26.09 -12.45 3.27
#